data_AF-A0AB73KIK8-F1
#
_entry.id   AF-A0AB73KIK8-F1
#
_cell.length_a   1.000
_cell.length_b   1.000
_cell.length_c   1.000
_cell.angle_alpha   90.00
_cell.angle_beta   90.00
_cell.angle_gamma   90.00
#
_symmetry.space_group_name_H-M   'P 1'
#
loop_
_entity.id
_entity.type
_entity.pdbx_description
1 polymer ?
#
loop_
_entity_poly.entity_id
_entity_poly.type
_entity_poly.pdbx_seq_one_letter_code
_entity_poly.pdbx_strand_id
1 'polypeptide(L)'
;MSAVEQAEGASRSLGQLFASATAEMSALVHDEIALAKAELREDVKRVGLGSGAIVGAVTLAFFALPMFSMAAAYGIHALGLGLAWSFLIVGGAYVLIALILGVFARAKFKKVKKPERSIASAKQTAAVLQSVKPHPRPLESRTTDDLKV
;
A
#
# COMPACT_ATOMS: atom_id res chain seq x y z
N MET A 1 11.23 43.47 40.56
CA MET A 1 10.94 42.66 39.37
C MET A 1 10.94 41.20 39.83
N SER A 2 9.87 40.76 40.52
CA SER A 2 9.83 39.45 41.21
C SER A 2 8.42 39.05 41.72
N ALA A 3 7.35 39.70 41.25
CA ALA A 3 6.00 39.50 41.78
C ALA A 3 5.02 38.84 40.79
N VAL A 4 5.49 38.31 39.66
CA VAL A 4 4.63 37.64 38.66
C VAL A 4 4.73 36.11 38.73
N GLU A 5 5.63 35.55 39.56
CA GLU A 5 5.97 34.11 39.50
C GLU A 5 5.20 33.21 40.49
N GLN A 6 4.36 33.75 41.40
CA GLN A 6 3.77 32.96 42.49
C GLN A 6 2.30 32.55 42.32
N ALA A 7 1.65 32.79 41.18
CA ALA A 7 0.23 32.44 40.98
C ALA A 7 -0.02 31.22 40.08
N GLU A 8 1.03 30.51 39.61
CA GLU A 8 0.86 29.52 38.53
C GLU A 8 0.79 28.05 39.01
N GLY A 9 1.11 27.78 40.29
CA GLY A 9 1.27 26.41 40.81
C GLY A 9 0.17 25.88 41.74
N ALA A 10 -0.76 26.71 42.23
CA ALA A 10 -1.71 26.29 43.25
C ALA A 10 -3.08 25.92 42.65
N SER A 11 -3.27 24.62 42.40
CA SER A 11 -4.55 23.95 42.09
C SER A 11 -5.05 24.03 40.65
N ARG A 12 -4.25 23.52 39.69
CA ARG A 12 -4.84 23.03 38.43
C ARG A 12 -5.85 21.94 38.81
N SER A 13 -7.12 22.15 38.49
CA SER A 13 -8.17 21.21 38.90
C SER A 13 -7.92 19.83 38.28
N LEU A 14 -8.33 18.75 38.93
CA LEU A 14 -8.23 17.39 38.36
C LEU A 14 -8.88 17.31 36.96
N GLY A 15 -9.93 18.09 36.73
CA GLY A 15 -10.56 18.22 35.42
C GLY A 15 -9.65 18.87 34.37
N GLN A 16 -8.85 19.87 34.74
CA GLN A 16 -7.89 20.51 33.84
C GLN A 16 -6.68 19.60 33.52
N LEU A 17 -6.24 18.76 34.45
CA LEU A 17 -5.18 17.77 34.23
C LEU A 17 -5.65 16.63 33.31
N PHE A 18 -6.88 16.16 33.52
CA PHE A 18 -7.48 15.15 32.65
C PHE A 18 -7.74 15.70 31.24
N ALA A 19 -8.20 16.95 31.14
CA ALA A 19 -8.39 17.63 29.87
C ALA A 19 -7.06 17.81 29.12
N SER A 20 -5.97 18.19 29.81
CA SER A 20 -4.66 18.33 29.17
C SER A 20 -4.08 16.99 28.72
N ALA A 21 -4.16 15.94 29.54
CA ALA A 21 -3.69 14.61 29.16
C ALA A 21 -4.48 14.03 27.95
N THR A 22 -5.79 14.28 27.90
CA THR A 22 -6.62 13.86 26.77
C THR A 22 -6.26 14.66 25.51
N ALA A 23 -5.98 15.96 25.64
CA ALA A 23 -5.54 16.79 24.53
C ALA A 23 -4.16 16.36 23.99
N GLU A 24 -3.21 16.01 24.87
CA GLU A 24 -1.90 15.48 24.46
C GLU A 24 -2.02 14.14 23.74
N MET A 25 -2.86 13.23 24.23
CA MET A 25 -3.13 11.96 23.55
C MET A 25 -3.77 12.18 22.17
N SER A 26 -4.70 13.14 22.06
CA SER A 26 -5.29 13.52 20.77
C SER A 26 -4.27 14.14 19.82
N ALA A 27 -3.31 14.91 20.34
CA ALA A 27 -2.22 15.48 19.55
C ALA A 27 -1.30 14.37 19.03
N LEU A 28 -0.91 13.42 19.88
CA LEU A 28 -0.05 12.30 19.49
C LEU A 28 -0.68 11.45 18.37
N VAL A 29 -1.97 11.14 18.48
CA VAL A 29 -2.70 10.41 17.43
C VAL A 29 -2.75 11.20 16.13
N HIS A 30 -2.96 12.52 16.21
CA HIS A 30 -2.94 13.39 15.04
C HIS A 30 -1.57 13.39 14.36
N ASP A 31 -0.49 13.44 15.15
CA ASP A 31 0.88 13.44 14.65
C ASP A 31 1.25 12.10 14.00
N GLU A 32 0.84 10.97 14.59
CA GLU A 32 1.08 9.64 14.00
C GLU A 32 0.34 9.48 12.67
N ILE A 33 -0.89 10.00 12.58
CA ILE A 33 -1.65 10.04 11.31
C ILE A 33 -0.97 10.96 10.31
N ALA A 34 -0.48 12.13 10.74
CA ALA A 34 0.23 13.07 9.88
C ALA A 34 1.52 12.44 9.34
N LEU A 35 2.26 11.72 10.17
CA LEU A 35 3.47 10.99 9.81
C LEU A 35 3.17 9.86 8.83
N ALA A 36 2.22 8.97 9.16
CA ALA A 36 1.80 7.89 8.27
C ALA A 36 1.31 8.42 6.91
N LYS A 37 0.64 9.57 6.90
CA LYS A 37 0.22 10.24 5.66
C LYS A 37 1.41 10.83 4.89
N ALA A 38 2.43 11.35 5.57
CA ALA A 38 3.65 11.84 4.95
C ALA A 38 4.45 10.70 4.31
N GLU A 39 4.64 9.60 5.05
CA GLU A 39 5.33 8.40 4.56
C GLU A 39 4.57 7.78 3.37
N LEU A 40 3.25 7.62 3.49
CA LEU A 40 2.43 7.13 2.37
C LEU A 40 2.53 8.03 1.13
N ARG A 41 2.56 9.36 1.30
CA ARG A 41 2.73 10.29 0.16
C ARG A 41 4.10 10.14 -0.48
N GLU A 42 5.14 9.98 0.32
CA GLU A 42 6.49 9.77 -0.18
C GLU A 42 6.62 8.43 -0.90
N ASP A 43 6.06 7.36 -0.34
CA ASP A 43 5.99 6.03 -0.96
C ASP A 43 5.22 6.08 -2.27
N VAL A 44 4.03 6.69 -2.30
CA VAL A 44 3.24 6.86 -3.52
C VAL A 44 4.00 7.66 -4.57
N LYS A 45 4.75 8.68 -4.18
CA LYS A 45 5.57 9.47 -5.11
C LYS A 45 6.73 8.65 -5.67
N ARG A 46 7.46 7.92 -4.82
CA ARG A 46 8.59 7.06 -5.21
C ARG A 46 8.11 5.93 -6.12
N VAL A 47 7.06 5.23 -5.71
CA VAL A 47 6.42 4.16 -6.49
C VAL A 47 5.82 4.72 -7.78
N GLY A 48 5.14 5.86 -7.74
CA GLY A 48 4.54 6.51 -8.91
C GLY A 48 5.57 6.89 -9.97
N LEU A 49 6.68 7.52 -9.56
CA LEU A 49 7.75 7.88 -10.49
C LEU A 49 8.48 6.65 -11.03
N GLY A 50 8.79 5.69 -10.16
CA GLY A 50 9.46 4.44 -10.55
C GLY A 50 8.60 3.58 -11.48
N SER A 51 7.32 3.40 -11.15
CA SER A 51 6.38 2.67 -12.00
C SER A 51 6.13 3.38 -13.33
N GLY A 52 6.02 4.71 -13.35
CA GLY A 52 5.89 5.49 -14.58
C GLY A 52 7.07 5.31 -15.53
N ALA A 53 8.31 5.33 -15.01
CA ALA A 53 9.51 5.09 -15.80
C ALA A 53 9.53 3.66 -16.39
N ILE A 54 9.15 2.64 -15.60
CA ILE A 54 9.07 1.25 -16.07
C ILE A 54 8.01 1.10 -17.15
N VAL A 55 6.82 1.66 -16.96
CA VAL A 55 5.76 1.63 -17.99
C VAL A 55 6.23 2.30 -19.28
N GLY A 56 6.88 3.47 -19.18
CA GLY A 56 7.46 4.15 -20.32
C GLY A 56 8.52 3.32 -21.04
N ALA A 57 9.44 2.72 -20.28
CA ALA A 57 10.50 1.86 -20.83
C ALA A 57 9.94 0.61 -21.53
N VAL A 58 8.99 -0.08 -20.90
CA VAL A 58 8.32 -1.25 -21.50
C VAL A 58 7.55 -0.86 -22.76
N THR A 59 6.86 0.29 -22.74
CA THR A 59 6.13 0.80 -23.91
C THR A 59 7.06 1.12 -25.06
N LEU A 60 8.16 1.84 -24.80
CA LEU A 60 9.17 2.14 -25.83
C LEU A 60 9.82 0.86 -26.36
N ALA A 61 10.18 -0.08 -25.48
CA ALA A 61 10.71 -1.38 -25.90
C ALA A 61 9.71 -2.13 -26.79
N PHE A 62 8.43 -2.12 -26.44
CA PHE A 62 7.37 -2.74 -27.24
C PHE A 62 7.26 -2.13 -28.64
N PHE A 63 7.32 -0.80 -28.77
CA PHE A 63 7.34 -0.12 -30.07
C PHE A 63 8.64 -0.33 -30.85
N ALA A 64 9.76 -0.55 -30.17
CA ALA A 64 11.04 -0.85 -30.81
C ALA A 64 11.12 -2.27 -31.37
N LEU A 65 10.39 -3.24 -30.80
CA LEU A 65 10.38 -4.64 -31.23
C LEU A 65 10.17 -4.82 -32.75
N PRO A 66 9.15 -4.25 -33.41
CA PRO A 66 8.97 -4.41 -34.86
C PRO A 66 10.13 -3.82 -35.68
N MET A 67 10.74 -2.71 -35.23
CA MET A 67 11.92 -2.14 -35.89
C MET A 67 13.12 -3.09 -35.81
N PHE A 68 13.41 -3.63 -34.63
CA PHE A 68 14.46 -4.63 -34.47
C PHE A 68 14.14 -5.95 -35.18
N SER A 69 12.87 -6.34 -35.27
CA SER A 69 12.44 -7.53 -36.01
C SER A 69 12.76 -7.40 -37.50
N MET A 70 12.39 -6.24 -38.08
CA MET A 70 12.71 -5.89 -39.47
C MET A 70 14.22 -5.86 -39.69
N ALA A 71 14.96 -5.16 -38.82
CA ALA A 71 16.42 -5.08 -38.91
C ALA A 71 17.08 -6.47 -38.85
N ALA A 72 16.63 -7.34 -37.96
CA ALA A 72 17.13 -8.72 -37.86
C ALA A 72 16.80 -9.54 -39.12
N ALA A 73 15.57 -9.45 -39.63
CA ALA A 73 15.18 -10.17 -40.84
C ALA A 73 15.97 -9.70 -42.07
N TYR A 74 16.16 -8.40 -42.25
CA TYR A 74 17.00 -7.87 -43.33
C TYR A 74 18.48 -8.21 -43.13
N GLY A 75 18.97 -8.24 -41.89
CA GLY A 75 20.33 -8.68 -41.58
C GLY A 75 20.58 -10.14 -41.95
N ILE A 76 19.64 -11.04 -41.64
CA ILE A 76 19.71 -12.45 -42.05
C ILE A 76 19.58 -12.58 -43.57
N HIS A 77 18.70 -11.79 -44.19
CA HIS A 77 18.55 -11.78 -45.65
C HIS A 77 19.86 -11.38 -46.35
N ALA A 78 20.62 -10.44 -45.79
CA ALA A 78 21.92 -10.02 -46.31
C ALA A 78 22.98 -11.14 -46.30
N LEU A 79 22.76 -12.23 -45.56
CA LEU A 79 23.60 -13.43 -45.59
C LEU A 79 23.27 -14.38 -46.76
N GLY A 80 22.34 -13.99 -47.64
CA GLY A 80 21.94 -14.75 -48.83
C GLY A 80 20.70 -15.63 -48.65
N LEU A 81 20.05 -15.61 -47.47
CA LEU A 81 18.77 -16.31 -47.27
C LEU A 81 17.62 -15.55 -47.92
N GLY A 82 16.60 -16.26 -48.40
CA GLY A 82 15.37 -15.62 -48.88
C GLY A 82 14.67 -14.79 -47.78
N LEU A 83 14.04 -13.68 -48.17
CA LEU A 83 13.42 -12.75 -47.22
C LEU A 83 12.33 -13.43 -46.37
N ALA A 84 11.51 -14.29 -46.97
CA ALA A 84 10.48 -15.06 -46.27
C ALA A 84 11.07 -15.97 -45.17
N TRP A 85 12.16 -16.69 -45.48
CA TRP A 85 12.86 -17.54 -44.52
C TRP A 85 13.50 -16.73 -43.40
N SER A 86 13.99 -15.53 -43.70
CA SER A 86 14.58 -14.63 -42.71
C SER A 86 13.54 -14.17 -41.68
N PHE A 87 12.35 -13.75 -42.14
CA PHE A 87 11.23 -13.43 -41.24
C PHE A 87 10.73 -14.65 -40.46
N LEU A 88 10.71 -15.84 -41.07
CA LEU A 88 10.31 -17.07 -40.40
C LEU A 88 11.27 -17.42 -39.25
N ILE A 89 12.58 -17.25 -39.44
CA ILE A 89 13.59 -17.48 -38.41
C ILE A 89 13.40 -16.51 -37.24
N VAL A 90 13.26 -15.20 -37.52
CA VAL A 90 13.05 -14.18 -36.47
C VAL A 90 11.75 -14.43 -35.72
N GLY A 91 10.65 -14.68 -36.44
CA GLY A 91 9.35 -15.01 -35.83
C GLY A 91 9.40 -16.29 -35.01
N GLY A 92 10.07 -17.33 -35.53
CA GLY A 92 10.30 -18.58 -34.82
C GLY A 92 11.11 -18.39 -33.54
N ALA A 93 12.11 -17.51 -33.55
CA ALA A 93 12.87 -17.14 -32.36
C ALA A 93 11.97 -16.48 -31.30
N TYR A 94 11.06 -15.58 -31.70
CA TYR A 94 10.10 -14.99 -30.74
C TYR A 94 9.13 -16.01 -30.17
N VAL A 95 8.63 -16.95 -30.98
CA VAL A 95 7.78 -18.05 -30.49
C VAL A 95 8.54 -18.91 -29.47
N LEU A 96 9.80 -19.24 -29.75
CA LEU A 96 10.64 -20.00 -28.82
C LEU A 96 10.84 -19.27 -27.50
N ILE A 97 11.18 -17.97 -27.55
CA ILE A 97 11.33 -17.13 -26.34
C ILE A 97 10.00 -17.08 -25.57
N ALA A 98 8.87 -16.88 -26.26
CA ALA A 98 7.54 -16.84 -25.65
C ALA A 98 7.18 -18.15 -24.94
N LEU A 99 7.52 -19.30 -25.53
CA LEU A 99 7.33 -20.61 -24.91
C LEU A 99 8.17 -20.77 -23.63
N ILE A 100 9.45 -20.39 -23.67
CA ILE A 100 10.35 -20.46 -22.51
C ILE A 100 9.80 -19.57 -21.37
N LEU A 101 9.44 -18.32 -21.68
CA LEU A 101 8.88 -17.40 -20.69
C LEU A 101 7.53 -17.89 -20.16
N GLY A 102 6.67 -18.44 -21.01
CA GLY A 102 5.38 -19.00 -20.61
C GLY A 102 5.53 -20.19 -19.65
N VAL A 103 6.48 -21.08 -19.91
CA VAL A 103 6.80 -22.20 -19.01
C VAL A 103 7.36 -21.69 -17.68
N PHE A 104 8.30 -20.73 -17.72
CA PHE A 104 8.87 -20.12 -16.52
C PHE A 104 7.79 -19.42 -15.67
N ALA A 105 6.92 -18.63 -16.30
CA ALA A 105 5.81 -17.95 -15.65
C ALA A 105 4.86 -18.97 -15.00
N ARG A 106 4.46 -20.02 -15.73
CA ARG A 106 3.63 -21.11 -15.19
C ARG A 106 4.28 -21.77 -13.99
N ALA A 107 5.59 -22.03 -14.04
CA ALA A 107 6.32 -22.63 -12.93
C ALA A 107 6.37 -21.71 -11.69
N LYS A 108 6.52 -20.40 -11.90
CA LYS A 108 6.51 -19.41 -10.81
C LYS A 108 5.12 -19.28 -10.18
N PHE A 109 4.07 -19.15 -11.00
CA PHE A 109 2.69 -19.01 -10.52
C PHE A 109 2.17 -20.26 -9.82
N LYS A 110 2.56 -21.46 -10.27
CA LYS A 110 2.24 -22.71 -9.56
C LYS A 110 2.77 -22.76 -8.11
N LYS A 111 3.84 -22.02 -7.82
CA LYS A 111 4.43 -21.97 -6.47
C LYS A 111 3.79 -20.92 -5.57
N VAL A 112 2.98 -20.02 -6.11
CA VAL A 112 2.27 -19.00 -5.33
C VAL A 112 1.04 -19.65 -4.70
N LYS A 113 1.16 -20.03 -3.42
CA LYS A 113 0.01 -20.45 -2.61
C LYS A 113 -0.83 -19.23 -2.23
N LYS A 114 -2.15 -19.40 -2.14
CA LYS A 114 -3.02 -18.36 -1.58
C LYS A 114 -2.55 -18.03 -0.16
N PRO A 115 -2.60 -16.76 0.29
CA PRO A 115 -2.21 -16.39 1.65
C PRO A 115 -3.28 -16.83 2.65
N GLU A 116 -3.36 -18.14 2.92
CA GLU A 116 -4.40 -18.78 3.73
C GLU A 116 -4.44 -18.22 5.15
N ARG A 117 -3.27 -17.96 5.76
CA ARG A 117 -3.16 -17.36 7.09
C ARG A 117 -3.78 -15.97 7.14
N SER A 118 -3.46 -15.10 6.18
CA SER A 118 -4.01 -13.74 6.11
C SER A 118 -5.52 -13.75 5.88
N ILE A 119 -6.00 -14.66 5.02
CA ILE A 119 -7.44 -14.83 4.78
C ILE A 119 -8.15 -15.35 6.03
N ALA A 120 -7.55 -16.32 6.74
CA ALA A 120 -8.10 -16.87 7.98
C ALA A 120 -8.15 -15.81 9.09
N SER A 121 -7.08 -15.06 9.30
CA SER A 121 -7.04 -13.96 10.28
C SER A 121 -8.08 -12.89 9.96
N ALA A 122 -8.21 -12.47 8.70
CA ALA A 122 -9.23 -11.50 8.30
C ALA A 122 -10.66 -12.01 8.58
N LYS A 123 -10.93 -13.29 8.30
CA LYS A 123 -12.23 -13.93 8.61
C LYS A 123 -12.50 -13.99 10.12
N GLN A 124 -11.49 -14.32 10.92
CA GLN A 124 -11.61 -14.34 12.38
C GLN A 124 -11.89 -12.95 12.94
N THR A 125 -11.18 -11.92 12.48
CA THR A 125 -11.44 -10.53 12.89
C THR A 125 -12.85 -10.08 12.52
N ALA A 126 -13.31 -10.40 11.31
CA ALA A 126 -14.67 -10.09 10.88
C ALA A 126 -15.74 -10.81 11.74
N ALA A 127 -15.51 -12.08 12.07
CA ALA A 127 -16.42 -12.86 12.90
C ALA A 127 -16.54 -12.30 14.34
N VAL A 128 -15.41 -11.89 14.92
CA VAL A 128 -15.41 -11.26 16.25
C VAL A 128 -16.20 -9.95 16.23
N LEU A 129 -15.97 -9.09 15.23
CA LEU A 129 -16.68 -7.80 15.10
C LEU A 129 -18.19 -7.96 14.90
N GLN A 130 -18.62 -9.01 14.18
CA GLN A 130 -20.05 -9.31 14.01
C GLN A 130 -20.71 -9.87 15.28
N SER A 131 -19.94 -10.51 16.16
CA SER A 131 -20.44 -11.08 17.41
C SER A 131 -20.64 -10.06 18.54
N VAL A 132 -20.09 -8.84 18.39
CA VAL A 132 -20.25 -7.78 19.39
C VAL A 132 -21.59 -7.06 19.15
N LYS A 133 -22.62 -7.45 19.90
CA LYS A 133 -23.86 -6.68 20.00
C LYS A 133 -23.59 -5.40 20.82
N PRO A 134 -23.88 -4.19 20.30
CA PRO A 134 -23.71 -2.95 21.06
C PRO A 134 -24.50 -3.06 22.37
N HIS A 135 -23.80 -3.04 23.50
CA HIS A 135 -24.45 -3.01 24.80
C HIS A 135 -24.76 -1.54 25.14
N PRO A 136 -26.03 -1.10 25.10
CA PRO A 136 -26.38 0.17 25.70
C PRO A 136 -26.13 0.04 27.20
N ARG A 137 -25.14 0.78 27.70
CA ARG A 137 -24.89 0.90 29.14
C ARG A 137 -26.17 1.49 29.76
N PRO A 138 -26.86 0.79 30.68
CA PRO A 138 -27.95 1.42 31.43
C PRO A 138 -27.33 2.59 32.20
N LEU A 139 -27.79 3.80 31.91
CA LEU A 139 -27.48 4.95 32.75
C LEU A 139 -28.25 4.72 34.05
N GLU A 140 -27.58 4.12 35.03
CA GLU A 140 -28.07 4.10 36.39
C GLU A 140 -28.18 5.56 36.82
N SER A 141 -29.42 6.03 36.95
CA SER A 141 -29.75 7.34 37.51
C SER A 141 -29.21 7.35 38.92
N ARG A 142 -27.99 7.87 39.12
CA ARG A 142 -27.50 8.28 40.43
C ARG A 142 -28.47 9.34 40.96
N THR A 143 -29.46 8.84 41.69
CA THR A 143 -29.86 9.31 43.01
C THR A 143 -29.88 10.83 43.15
N THR A 144 -31.02 11.41 42.79
CA THR A 144 -31.45 12.74 43.23
C THR A 144 -31.91 12.75 44.71
N ASP A 145 -31.43 11.81 45.53
CA ASP A 145 -31.91 11.59 46.91
C ASP A 145 -31.02 12.26 47.97
N ASP A 146 -29.83 12.74 47.59
CA ASP A 146 -28.88 13.41 48.51
C ASP A 146 -29.07 14.93 48.62
N LEU A 147 -30.19 15.49 48.12
CA LEU A 147 -30.47 16.94 48.14
C LEU A 147 -31.59 17.37 49.12
N LYS A 148 -31.92 16.53 50.11
CA LYS A 148 -32.80 16.92 51.23
C LYS A 148 -32.22 16.52 52.58
N VAL A 149 -31.30 17.34 53.10
CA VAL A 149 -31.10 17.54 54.54
C VAL A 149 -30.75 19.00 54.78
#